data_AF-A0A659UAR5-F1
#
_entry.id   AF-A0A659UAR5-F1
#
_cell.length_a   1.000
_cell.length_b   1.000
_cell.length_c   1.000
_cell.angle_alpha   90.00
_cell.angle_beta   90.00
_cell.angle_gamma   90.00
#
_symmetry.space_group_name_H-M   'P 1'
#
loop_
_entity.id
_entity.type
_entity.pdbx_description
1 polymer ?
#
loop_
_entity_poly.entity_id
_entity_poly.type
_entity_poly.pdbx_seq_one_letter_code
_entity_poly.pdbx_strand_id
1 'polypeptide(L)'
;MVAYGIYFGAANSIQQIAADAARTAIAGVNQTERQTLVASYLANNAGGYPFVDASKLTYQANDSVADGSQFVVSISYDAHNLPIWNLFPG
;
A
#
# COMPACT_ATOMS: atom_id res chain seq x y z
N MET A 1 -1.36 13.40 -21.04
CA MET A 1 -2.31 13.39 -19.90
C MET A 1 -2.70 11.99 -19.45
N VAL A 2 -2.90 11.02 -20.36
CA VAL A 2 -3.23 9.62 -20.00
C VAL A 2 -2.13 8.94 -19.18
N ALA A 3 -0.85 9.11 -19.57
CA ALA A 3 0.29 8.56 -18.81
C ALA A 3 0.33 9.07 -17.35
N TYR A 4 0.13 10.38 -17.15
CA TYR A 4 0.06 10.96 -15.82
C TYR A 4 -1.13 10.42 -15.01
N GLY A 5 -2.30 10.25 -15.64
CA GLY A 5 -3.49 9.70 -14.99
C GLY A 5 -3.29 8.28 -14.46
N ILE A 6 -2.57 7.42 -15.19
CA ILE A 6 -2.26 6.05 -14.74
C ILE A 6 -1.31 6.08 -13.54
N TYR A 7 -0.22 6.87 -13.61
CA TYR A 7 0.71 7.00 -12.49
C TYR A 7 0.02 7.57 -11.24
N PHE A 8 -0.72 8.67 -11.41
CA PHE A 8 -1.44 9.32 -10.33
C PHE A 8 -2.50 8.40 -9.72
N GLY A 9 -3.23 7.66 -10.56
CA GLY A 9 -4.18 6.64 -10.12
C GLY A 9 -3.53 5.56 -9.27
N ALA A 10 -2.43 4.97 -9.74
CA ALA A 10 -1.67 3.97 -8.98
C ALA A 10 -1.15 4.56 -7.66
N ALA A 11 -0.54 5.75 -7.68
CA ALA A 11 -0.03 6.40 -6.46
C ALA A 11 -1.14 6.67 -5.43
N ASN A 12 -2.31 7.12 -5.88
CA ASN A 12 -3.47 7.34 -5.02
C ASN A 12 -4.00 6.02 -4.45
N SER A 13 -4.09 4.97 -5.26
CA SER A 13 -4.45 3.62 -4.79
C SER A 13 -3.50 3.13 -3.70
N ILE A 14 -2.19 3.30 -3.85
CA ILE A 14 -1.21 2.91 -2.81
C ILE A 14 -1.40 3.70 -1.52
N GLN A 15 -1.68 5.01 -1.59
CA GLN A 15 -1.99 5.82 -0.41
C GLN A 15 -3.27 5.35 0.30
N GLN A 16 -4.32 5.02 -0.46
CA GLN A 16 -5.55 4.48 0.12
C GLN A 16 -5.30 3.13 0.80
N ILE A 17 -4.55 2.22 0.15
CA ILE A 17 -4.17 0.93 0.74
C ILE A 17 -3.45 1.13 2.07
N ALA A 18 -2.46 2.02 2.13
CA ALA A 18 -1.73 2.30 3.35
C ALA A 18 -2.66 2.84 4.46
N ALA A 19 -3.56 3.77 4.12
CA ALA A 19 -4.49 4.36 5.06
C ALA A 19 -5.50 3.34 5.61
N ASP A 20 -6.04 2.48 4.76
CA ASP A 20 -7.03 1.49 5.15
C ASP A 20 -6.40 0.32 5.93
N ALA A 21 -5.18 -0.08 5.55
CA ALA A 21 -4.40 -1.05 6.32
C ALA A 21 -4.08 -0.51 7.73
N ALA A 22 -3.64 0.75 7.83
CA ALA A 22 -3.40 1.41 9.12
C ALA A 22 -4.69 1.51 9.95
N ARG A 23 -5.83 1.85 9.32
CA ARG A 23 -7.14 1.88 10.00
C ARG A 23 -7.52 0.50 10.53
N THR A 24 -7.29 -0.56 9.76
CA THR A 24 -7.59 -1.94 10.15
C THR A 24 -6.73 -2.37 11.35
N ALA A 25 -5.48 -1.92 11.40
CA ALA A 25 -4.57 -2.22 12.50
C ALA A 25 -5.03 -1.65 13.86
N ILE A 26 -5.86 -0.60 13.90
CA ILE A 26 -6.31 0.05 15.15
C ILE A 26 -7.02 -0.93 16.10
N ALA A 27 -7.66 -1.97 15.56
CA ALA A 27 -8.37 -2.97 16.36
C ALA A 27 -7.43 -3.89 17.18
N GLY A 28 -6.14 -3.96 16.85
CA GLY A 28 -5.19 -4.85 17.53
C GLY A 28 -4.65 -4.26 18.82
N VAL A 29 -4.60 -5.08 19.89
CA VAL A 29 -4.19 -4.64 21.23
C VAL A 29 -2.67 -4.61 21.42
N ASN A 30 -1.92 -5.29 20.55
CA ASN A 30 -0.46 -5.30 20.54
C ASN A 30 0.11 -5.34 19.12
N GLN A 31 1.42 -5.10 18.96
CA GLN A 31 2.08 -5.03 17.65
C GLN A 31 1.85 -6.27 16.78
N THR A 32 1.93 -7.48 17.36
CA THR A 32 1.77 -8.73 16.61
C THR A 32 0.35 -8.87 16.04
N GLU A 33 -0.66 -8.50 16.82
CA GLU A 33 -2.04 -8.52 16.35
C GLU A 33 -2.27 -7.46 15.26
N ARG A 34 -1.74 -6.24 15.45
CA ARG A 34 -1.78 -5.18 14.44
C ARG A 34 -1.12 -5.59 13.13
N GLN A 35 0.02 -6.27 13.19
CA GLN A 35 0.70 -6.84 12.01
C GLN A 35 -0.15 -7.88 11.31
N THR A 36 -0.78 -8.78 12.08
CA THR A 36 -1.66 -9.83 11.53
C THR A 36 -2.87 -9.23 10.83
N LEU A 37 -3.45 -8.17 11.41
CA LEU A 37 -4.57 -7.42 10.82
C LEU A 37 -4.16 -6.74 9.51
N VAL A 38 -3.00 -6.08 9.46
CA VAL A 38 -2.47 -5.48 8.22
C VAL A 38 -2.22 -6.53 7.16
N ALA A 39 -1.55 -7.64 7.51
CA ALA A 39 -1.25 -8.72 6.58
C ALA A 39 -2.53 -9.32 5.98
N SER A 40 -3.53 -9.58 6.83
CA SER A 40 -4.84 -10.11 6.41
C SER A 40 -5.60 -9.12 5.53
N TYR A 41 -5.55 -7.83 5.88
CA TYR A 41 -6.15 -6.77 5.07
C TYR A 41 -5.55 -6.73 3.66
N LEU A 42 -4.22 -6.69 3.56
CA LEU A 42 -3.53 -6.61 2.27
C LEU A 42 -3.78 -7.85 1.41
N ALA A 43 -3.74 -9.05 2.01
CA ALA A 43 -4.00 -10.30 1.30
C ALA A 43 -5.41 -10.35 0.69
N ASN A 44 -6.40 -9.79 1.39
CA ASN A 44 -7.80 -9.85 0.96
C ASN A 44 -8.22 -8.68 0.06
N ASN A 45 -7.59 -7.51 0.18
CA ASN A 45 -8.13 -6.28 -0.42
C ASN A 45 -7.18 -5.58 -1.41
N ALA A 46 -5.86 -5.79 -1.35
CA ALA A 46 -4.91 -4.99 -2.13
C ALA A 46 -5.14 -5.11 -3.66
N GLY A 47 -5.56 -6.29 -4.14
CA GLY A 47 -5.86 -6.53 -5.56
C GLY A 47 -7.16 -5.86 -6.05
N GLY A 48 -7.98 -5.31 -5.16
CA GLY A 48 -9.20 -4.57 -5.54
C GLY A 48 -8.97 -3.12 -5.95
N TYR A 49 -7.76 -2.59 -5.72
CA TYR A 49 -7.46 -1.19 -6.02
C TYR A 49 -7.05 -0.99 -7.48
N PRO A 50 -7.53 0.07 -8.16
CA PRO A 50 -7.18 0.35 -9.54
C PRO A 50 -5.67 0.50 -9.75
N PHE A 51 -5.15 -0.08 -10.84
CA PHE A 51 -3.74 0.01 -11.26
C PHE A 51 -2.73 -0.55 -10.26
N VAL A 52 -3.16 -1.42 -9.35
CA VAL A 52 -2.30 -2.10 -8.37
C VAL A 52 -2.25 -3.59 -8.66
N ASP A 53 -1.04 -4.13 -8.77
CA ASP A 53 -0.77 -5.56 -8.68
C ASP A 53 -0.27 -5.88 -7.27
N ALA A 54 -1.05 -6.67 -6.51
CA ALA A 54 -0.70 -7.01 -5.13
C ALA A 54 0.64 -7.76 -5.01
N SER A 55 1.10 -8.45 -6.05
CA SER A 55 2.40 -9.14 -6.06
C SER A 55 3.60 -8.18 -6.16
N LYS A 56 3.36 -6.94 -6.58
CA LYS A 56 4.36 -5.86 -6.70
C LYS A 56 4.42 -4.97 -5.47
N LEU A 57 3.59 -5.26 -4.47
CA LEU A 57 3.49 -4.53 -3.22
C LEU A 57 4.33 -5.21 -2.15
N THR A 58 5.15 -4.43 -1.46
CA THR A 58 5.79 -4.83 -0.21
C THR A 58 5.35 -3.89 0.90
N TYR A 59 5.34 -4.37 2.14
CA TYR A 59 4.87 -3.57 3.27
C TYR A 59 5.71 -3.81 4.52
N GLN A 60 5.66 -2.82 5.40
CA GLN A 60 6.17 -2.89 6.75
C GLN A 60 5.11 -2.34 7.69
N ALA A 61 4.82 -3.07 8.77
CA ALA A 61 3.84 -2.66 9.78
C ALA A 61 4.45 -2.85 11.17
N ASN A 62 4.81 -1.77 11.84
CA ASN A 62 5.50 -1.81 13.12
C ASN A 62 5.12 -0.62 14.00
N ASP A 63 5.30 -0.75 15.30
CA ASP A 63 5.30 0.40 16.21
C ASP A 63 6.43 1.35 15.80
N SER A 64 6.18 2.66 15.89
CA SER A 64 7.17 3.67 15.52
C SER A 64 8.31 3.69 16.54
N VAL A 65 9.54 3.65 16.03
CA VAL A 65 10.76 3.84 16.84
C VAL A 65 10.94 5.29 17.29
N ALA A 66 10.29 6.24 16.60
CA ALA A 66 10.36 7.67 16.91
C ALA A 66 9.28 8.09 17.92
N ASP A 67 8.14 7.39 17.93
CA ASP A 67 7.00 7.67 18.81
C ASP A 67 6.26 6.37 19.15
N GLY A 68 6.47 5.84 20.35
CA GLY A 68 5.85 4.58 20.80
C GLY A 68 4.33 4.62 20.93
N SER A 69 3.69 5.78 20.78
CA SER A 69 2.22 5.90 20.71
C SER A 69 1.66 5.67 19.30
N GLN A 70 2.53 5.56 18.28
CA GLN A 70 2.13 5.42 16.89
C GLN A 70 2.43 4.02 16.35
N PHE A 71 1.49 3.52 15.53
CA PHE A 71 1.69 2.36 14.69
C PHE A 71 1.78 2.82 13.23
N VAL A 72 2.83 2.40 12.53
CA VAL A 72 3.13 2.85 11.16
C VAL A 72 2.96 1.69 10.19
N VAL A 73 2.17 1.92 9.14
CA VAL A 73 2.06 1.03 7.98
C VAL A 73 2.67 1.73 6.78
N SER A 74 3.81 1.20 6.32
CA SER A 74 4.52 1.67 5.14
C SER A 74 4.29 0.71 4.00
N ILE A 75 3.89 1.25 2.84
CA ILE A 75 3.68 0.48 1.61
C ILE A 75 4.68 0.96 0.56
N SER A 76 5.35 0.00 -0.08
CA SER A 76 6.24 0.22 -1.21
C SER A 76 5.71 -0.53 -2.42
N TYR A 77 5.72 0.10 -3.58
CA TYR A 77 5.16 -0.48 -4.80
C TYR A 77 6.16 -0.42 -5.96
N ASP A 78 6.35 -1.57 -6.62
CA ASP A 78 7.11 -1.66 -7.85
C ASP A 78 6.26 -1.18 -9.05
N ALA A 79 6.48 0.07 -9.43
CA ALA A 79 5.79 0.71 -10.54
C ALA A 79 6.40 0.44 -11.92
N HIS A 80 7.48 -0.35 -12.06
CA HIS A 80 8.20 -0.52 -13.33
C HIS A 80 7.34 -1.13 -14.45
N ASN A 81 6.32 -1.91 -14.09
CA ASN A 81 5.42 -2.55 -15.04
C ASN A 81 4.19 -1.68 -15.40
N LEU A 82 4.07 -0.46 -14.86
CA LEU A 82 2.95 0.41 -15.22
C LEU A 82 3.01 0.75 -16.72
N PRO A 83 1.86 0.75 -17.43
CA PRO A 83 1.83 1.00 -18.88
C PRO A 83 2.51 2.29 -19.31
N ILE A 84 2.58 3.28 -18.42
CA ILE A 84 3.17 4.61 -18.64
C ILE A 84 4.57 4.59 -19.23
N TRP A 85 5.38 3.59 -18.88
CA TRP A 85 6.77 3.50 -19.30
C TRP A 85 6.93 3.04 -20.76
N ASN A 86 5.87 2.45 -21.33
CA ASN A 86 5.83 1.97 -22.71
C ASN A 86 4.85 2.76 -23.60
N LEU A 87 4.29 3.88 -23.10
CA LEU A 87 3.29 4.67 -23.86
C LEU A 87 3.88 5.54 -24.97
N PHE A 88 5.19 5.77 -24.98
CA PHE A 88 5.86 6.55 -26.01
C PHE A 88 6.91 5.67 -26.70
N PRO A 89 6.74 5.34 -28.00
CA PRO A 89 7.86 4.85 -28.79
C PRO A 89 8.89 5.98 -28.89
N GLY A 90 10.16 5.64 -28.66
CA GLY A 90 11.28 6.50 -29.07
C GLY A 90 11.33 6.64 -30.59
#